data_AF-A0A820HGZ8-F1
#
_entry.id   AF-A0A820HGZ8-F1
#
_cell.length_a   1.000
_cell.length_b   1.000
_cell.length_c   1.000
_cell.angle_alpha   90.00
_cell.angle_beta   90.00
_cell.angle_gamma   90.00
#
_symmetry.space_group_name_H-M   'P 1'
#
loop_
_entity.id
_entity.type
_entity.pdbx_description
1 polymer ?
#
loop_
_entity_poly.entity_id
_entity_poly.type
_entity_poly.pdbx_seq_one_letter_code
_entity_poly.pdbx_strand_id
1 'polypeptide(L)'
;MVRDYSAASGRWFYEHHKRFGVKFDRIIAYEHAPLDTKTAWNQLPDDVFPVYTLINVGCATSGKFNPWVMLKTLAKPQDYVVIKLDIDTPAIEVPLMNQLLNDSSINSLVDEVFFEHHITAREMQQYWADPPGNLKDSYVLFTKLRQLGIRMHSWP
;
A
#
# COMPACT_ATOMS: atom_id res chain seq x y z
N MET A 1 24.68 8.62 -11.42
CA MET A 1 23.48 7.77 -11.67
C MET A 1 22.56 7.97 -10.49
N VAL A 2 21.63 8.93 -10.58
CA VAL A 2 20.68 9.22 -9.50
C VAL A 2 19.63 8.12 -9.58
N ARG A 3 19.55 7.26 -8.56
CA ARG A 3 18.48 6.27 -8.46
C ARG A 3 17.21 7.01 -8.06
N ASP A 4 16.27 7.04 -8.99
CA ASP A 4 14.96 7.66 -8.83
C ASP A 4 14.04 6.64 -8.12
N TYR A 5 14.08 6.65 -6.78
CA TYR A 5 13.48 5.59 -5.97
C TYR A 5 11.96 5.72 -5.77
N SER A 6 11.38 6.92 -5.88
CA SER A 6 9.93 7.08 -5.62
C SER A 6 9.05 6.55 -6.75
N ALA A 7 9.54 6.57 -8.00
CA ALA A 7 8.78 6.17 -9.18
C ALA A 7 8.66 4.64 -9.35
N ALA A 8 9.58 3.86 -8.76
CA ALA A 8 9.72 2.45 -9.07
C ALA A 8 8.56 1.59 -8.53
N SER A 9 8.00 1.97 -7.37
CA SER A 9 7.10 1.09 -6.63
C SER A 9 5.65 1.15 -7.13
N GLY A 10 5.08 2.35 -7.31
CA GLY A 10 3.76 2.53 -7.92
C GLY A 10 3.71 2.04 -9.37
N ARG A 11 4.80 2.21 -10.12
CA ARG A 11 4.91 1.71 -11.48
C ARG A 11 4.90 0.18 -11.55
N TRP A 12 5.68 -0.50 -10.71
CA TRP A 12 5.66 -1.97 -10.67
C TRP A 12 4.25 -2.49 -10.40
N PHE A 13 3.55 -1.88 -9.43
CA PHE A 13 2.21 -2.28 -9.03
C PHE A 13 1.20 -2.16 -10.18
N TYR A 14 1.22 -1.03 -10.90
CA TYR A 14 0.38 -0.83 -12.08
C TYR A 14 0.73 -1.81 -13.21
N GLU A 15 2.02 -1.95 -13.54
CA GLU A 15 2.47 -2.84 -14.63
C GLU A 15 2.18 -4.32 -14.33
N HIS A 16 2.28 -4.74 -13.07
CA HIS A 16 1.96 -6.10 -12.64
C HIS A 16 0.51 -6.44 -12.98
N HIS A 17 -0.45 -5.61 -12.56
CA HIS A 17 -1.87 -5.84 -12.80
C HIS A 17 -2.25 -5.69 -14.28
N LYS A 18 -1.65 -4.71 -14.97
CA LYS A 18 -1.86 -4.49 -16.41
C LYS A 18 -1.52 -5.72 -17.24
N ARG A 19 -0.45 -6.45 -16.89
CA ARG A 19 -0.05 -7.69 -17.58
C ARG A 19 -1.11 -8.80 -17.52
N PHE A 20 -1.96 -8.78 -16.50
CA PHE A 20 -3.09 -9.71 -16.37
C PHE A 20 -4.39 -9.15 -16.96
N GLY A 21 -4.33 -8.01 -17.67
CA GLY A 21 -5.50 -7.38 -18.28
C GLY A 21 -6.39 -6.61 -17.30
N VAL A 22 -5.94 -6.40 -16.06
CA VAL A 22 -6.68 -5.61 -15.07
C VAL A 22 -6.54 -4.12 -15.42
N LYS A 23 -7.68 -3.42 -15.41
CA LYS A 23 -7.75 -1.96 -15.57
C LYS A 23 -8.22 -1.35 -14.26
N PHE A 24 -7.59 -0.25 -13.85
CA PHE A 24 -8.00 0.49 -12.67
C PHE A 24 -8.97 1.60 -13.07
N ASP A 25 -10.15 1.62 -12.46
CA ASP A 25 -11.09 2.74 -12.59
C ASP A 25 -10.72 3.91 -11.66
N ARG A 26 -9.89 3.64 -10.65
CA ARG A 26 -9.35 4.62 -9.71
C ARG A 26 -8.05 4.14 -9.09
N ILE A 27 -7.09 5.04 -8.96
CA ILE A 27 -5.85 4.86 -8.19
C ILE A 27 -5.73 6.03 -7.24
N ILE A 28 -5.51 5.75 -5.96
CA ILE A 28 -5.33 6.76 -4.91
C ILE A 28 -4.00 6.52 -4.23
N ALA A 29 -3.10 7.49 -4.31
CA ALA A 29 -1.78 7.40 -3.70
C ALA A 29 -1.66 8.39 -2.55
N TYR A 30 -1.23 7.89 -1.39
CA TYR A 30 -0.85 8.70 -0.24
C TYR A 30 0.67 8.75 -0.16
N GLU A 31 1.22 9.96 -0.07
CA GLU A 31 2.65 10.16 0.17
C GLU A 31 2.85 10.68 1.60
N HIS A 32 3.68 9.99 2.39
CA HIS A 32 4.01 10.43 3.74
C HIS A 32 4.86 11.70 3.73
N ALA A 33 5.93 11.69 2.93
CA ALA A 33 6.73 12.86 2.64
C ALA A 33 6.21 13.51 1.34
N PRO A 34 5.89 14.81 1.32
CA PRO A 34 5.39 15.45 0.11
C PRO A 34 6.37 15.34 -1.06
N LEU A 35 5.88 14.85 -2.19
CA LEU A 35 6.61 14.82 -3.46
C LEU A 35 6.49 16.16 -4.19
N ASP A 36 7.47 16.47 -5.04
CA ASP A 36 7.29 17.50 -6.06
C ASP A 36 6.15 17.09 -7.01
N THR A 37 5.13 17.93 -7.11
CA THR A 37 3.89 17.59 -7.82
C THR A 37 4.14 17.37 -9.30
N LYS A 38 4.96 18.21 -9.95
CA LYS A 38 5.25 18.06 -11.38
C LYS A 38 5.98 16.75 -11.67
N THR A 39 6.91 16.39 -10.79
CA THR A 39 7.66 15.14 -10.87
C THR A 39 6.74 13.93 -10.71
N ALA A 40 5.87 13.94 -9.70
CA ALA A 40 4.91 12.85 -9.48
C ALA A 40 4.00 12.64 -10.69
N TRP A 41 3.44 13.72 -11.27
CA TRP A 41 2.53 13.60 -12.42
C TRP A 41 3.24 13.18 -13.71
N ASN A 42 4.47 13.65 -13.96
CA ASN A 42 5.23 13.30 -15.16
C ASN A 42 5.65 11.81 -15.20
N GLN A 43 5.60 11.11 -14.07
CA GLN A 43 5.96 9.70 -13.98
C GLN A 43 4.78 8.76 -14.31
N LEU A 44 3.55 9.27 -14.37
CA LEU A 44 2.37 8.45 -14.62
C LEU A 44 2.26 8.09 -16.11
N PRO A 45 1.89 6.84 -16.45
CA PRO A 45 1.43 6.49 -17.78
C PRO A 45 0.20 7.32 -18.18
N ASP A 46 0.07 7.63 -19.47
CA ASP A 46 -1.02 8.46 -20.01
C ASP A 46 -2.42 7.94 -19.65
N ASP A 47 -2.60 6.61 -19.61
CA ASP A 47 -3.88 5.98 -19.28
C ASP A 47 -4.19 5.97 -17.78
N VAL A 48 -3.18 6.17 -16.94
CA VAL A 48 -3.33 6.28 -15.47
C VAL A 48 -3.68 7.70 -15.05
N PHE A 49 -3.16 8.70 -15.76
CA PHE A 49 -3.41 10.12 -15.47
C PHE A 49 -4.88 10.46 -15.14
N PRO A 50 -5.89 10.05 -15.93
CA PRO A 50 -7.29 10.42 -15.67
C PRO A 50 -7.92 9.73 -14.44
N VAL A 51 -7.33 8.64 -13.95
CA VAL A 51 -7.87 7.84 -12.84
C VAL A 51 -7.04 7.97 -11.55
N TYR A 52 -5.96 8.74 -11.58
CA TYR A 52 -5.02 8.90 -10.47
C TYR A 52 -5.39 10.09 -9.58
N THR A 53 -5.38 9.89 -8.27
CA THR A 53 -5.50 10.94 -7.26
C THR A 53 -4.31 10.89 -6.32
N LEU A 54 -3.56 12.00 -6.24
CA LEU A 54 -2.43 12.14 -5.32
C LEU A 54 -2.86 12.89 -4.04
N ILE A 55 -2.62 12.28 -2.89
CA ILE A 55 -2.84 12.87 -1.56
C ILE A 55 -1.46 13.14 -0.93
N ASN A 56 -0.94 14.33 -1.24
CA ASN A 56 0.45 14.72 -0.97
C ASN A 56 0.64 15.45 0.37
N VAL A 57 -0.06 15.02 1.42
CA VAL A 57 -0.14 15.72 2.71
C VAL A 57 0.15 14.82 3.91
N GLY A 58 0.61 13.60 3.67
CA GLY A 58 0.83 12.62 4.71
C GLY A 58 -0.37 11.68 4.92
N CYS A 59 -0.05 10.47 5.37
CA CYS A 59 -1.00 9.49 5.87
C CYS A 59 -1.09 9.57 7.40
N ALA A 60 -2.28 9.38 7.96
CA ALA A 60 -2.52 9.31 9.40
C ALA A 60 -3.22 8.01 9.80
N THR A 61 -3.15 7.65 11.08
CA THR A 61 -3.84 6.46 11.62
C THR A 61 -5.26 6.78 12.11
N SER A 62 -5.68 8.05 12.07
CA SER A 62 -7.01 8.51 12.46
C SER A 62 -7.40 9.80 11.72
N GLY A 63 -8.67 10.19 11.82
CA GLY A 63 -9.19 11.41 11.19
C GLY A 63 -9.24 11.33 9.66
N LYS A 64 -9.39 12.50 9.01
CA LYS A 64 -9.65 12.59 7.55
C LYS A 64 -8.51 12.09 6.65
N PHE A 65 -7.29 11.98 7.18
CA PHE A 65 -6.12 11.48 6.45
C PHE A 65 -5.80 10.01 6.74
N ASN A 66 -6.70 9.30 7.44
CA ASN A 66 -6.66 7.86 7.47
C ASN A 66 -7.23 7.30 6.16
N PRO A 67 -6.45 6.50 5.39
CA PRO A 67 -6.87 6.00 4.08
C PRO A 67 -8.12 5.12 4.15
N TRP A 68 -8.40 4.49 5.29
CA TRP A 68 -9.60 3.67 5.47
C TRP A 68 -10.88 4.48 5.49
N VAL A 69 -10.84 5.76 5.88
CA VAL A 69 -12.00 6.66 5.78
C VAL A 69 -12.40 6.85 4.32
N MET A 70 -11.39 7.02 3.45
CA MET A 70 -11.61 7.15 2.02
C MET A 70 -12.09 5.82 1.41
N LEU A 71 -11.45 4.70 1.77
CA LEU A 71 -11.87 3.37 1.32
C LEU A 71 -13.36 3.11 1.62
N LYS A 72 -13.79 3.31 2.87
CA LYS A 72 -15.19 3.11 3.30
C LYS A 72 -16.19 4.00 2.57
N THR A 73 -15.74 5.14 2.06
CA THR A 73 -16.60 6.09 1.33
C THR A 73 -16.71 5.73 -0.15
N LEU A 74 -15.63 5.21 -0.74
CA LEU A 74 -15.51 5.04 -2.19
C LEU A 74 -15.77 3.61 -2.66
N ALA A 75 -15.35 2.61 -1.88
CA ALA A 75 -15.43 1.21 -2.25
C ALA A 75 -16.75 0.58 -1.84
N LYS A 76 -17.16 -0.42 -2.61
CA LYS A 76 -18.30 -1.29 -2.35
C LYS A 76 -17.82 -2.74 -2.29
N PRO A 77 -18.57 -3.66 -1.66
CA PRO A 77 -18.20 -5.07 -1.59
C PRO A 77 -18.06 -5.79 -2.95
N GLN A 78 -18.52 -5.17 -4.04
CA GLN A 78 -18.40 -5.71 -5.40
C GLN A 78 -17.16 -5.20 -6.14
N ASP A 79 -16.50 -4.16 -5.61
CA ASP A 79 -15.29 -3.63 -6.20
C ASP A 79 -14.13 -4.57 -5.89
N TYR A 80 -13.15 -4.64 -6.79
CA TYR A 80 -11.89 -5.32 -6.53
C TYR A 80 -10.87 -4.31 -6.01
N VAL A 81 -10.53 -4.42 -4.73
CA VAL A 81 -9.65 -3.46 -4.05
C VAL A 81 -8.30 -4.10 -3.73
N VAL A 82 -7.26 -3.46 -4.25
CA VAL A 82 -5.87 -3.84 -3.99
C VAL A 82 -5.17 -2.70 -3.25
N ILE A 83 -4.49 -3.04 -2.17
CA ILE A 83 -3.71 -2.09 -1.36
C ILE A 83 -2.22 -2.39 -1.51
N LYS A 84 -1.42 -1.34 -1.69
CA LYS A 84 0.00 -1.37 -1.43
C LYS A 84 0.30 -0.52 -0.18
N LEU A 85 0.98 -1.08 0.80
CA LEU A 85 1.43 -0.37 1.99
C LEU A 85 2.95 -0.47 2.10
N ASP A 86 3.61 0.68 2.00
CA ASP A 86 5.06 0.86 2.00
C ASP A 86 5.31 2.36 2.17
N ILE A 87 5.38 2.80 3.43
CA ILE A 87 5.51 4.19 3.88
C ILE A 87 6.86 4.41 4.58
N ASP A 88 7.65 3.35 4.79
CA ASP A 88 8.89 3.38 5.58
C ASP A 88 8.71 3.91 7.02
N THR A 89 7.48 3.83 7.55
CA THR A 89 7.13 4.37 8.87
C THR A 89 6.30 3.37 9.67
N PRO A 90 6.93 2.45 10.43
CA PRO A 90 6.23 1.40 11.17
C PRO A 90 5.16 1.92 12.14
N ALA A 91 5.37 3.11 12.72
CA ALA A 91 4.40 3.76 13.62
C ALA A 91 3.08 4.14 12.93
N ILE A 92 3.04 4.18 11.59
CA ILE A 92 1.84 4.41 10.78
C ILE A 92 1.34 3.08 10.22
N GLU A 93 2.23 2.28 9.63
CA GLU A 93 1.86 1.04 8.93
C GLU A 93 1.27 -0.01 9.86
N VAL A 94 1.88 -0.22 11.04
CA VAL A 94 1.42 -1.25 11.99
C VAL A 94 -0.01 -0.95 12.48
N PRO A 95 -0.34 0.29 12.91
CA PRO A 95 -1.73 0.64 13.21
C PRO A 95 -2.70 0.46 12.03
N LEU A 96 -2.29 0.80 10.79
CA LEU A 96 -3.15 0.62 9.62
C LEU A 96 -3.43 -0.86 9.34
N MET A 97 -2.42 -1.72 9.43
CA MET A 97 -2.58 -3.18 9.29
C MET A 97 -3.43 -3.76 10.43
N ASN A 98 -3.29 -3.25 11.65
CA ASN A 98 -4.14 -3.64 12.77
C ASN A 98 -5.60 -3.22 12.56
N GLN A 99 -5.85 -2.05 11.98
CA GLN A 99 -7.20 -1.61 11.63
C GLN A 99 -7.81 -2.52 10.56
N LEU A 100 -7.06 -2.83 9.49
CA LEU A 100 -7.48 -3.79 8.48
C LEU A 100 -7.83 -5.15 9.11
N LEU A 101 -6.96 -5.68 9.97
CA LEU A 101 -7.15 -6.98 10.59
C LEU A 101 -8.40 -7.05 11.50
N ASN A 102 -8.73 -5.98 12.20
CA ASN A 102 -9.71 -6.02 13.30
C ASN A 102 -11.05 -5.30 13.00
N ASP A 103 -11.16 -4.53 11.92
CA ASP A 103 -12.38 -3.80 11.57
C ASP A 103 -13.04 -4.45 10.33
N SER A 104 -14.18 -5.12 10.55
CA SER A 104 -14.93 -5.77 9.47
C SER A 104 -15.46 -4.82 8.42
N SER A 105 -15.66 -3.54 8.77
CA SER A 105 -16.04 -2.51 7.79
C SER A 105 -14.88 -2.06 6.90
N ILE A 106 -13.64 -2.52 7.18
CA ILE A 106 -12.46 -2.34 6.33
C ILE A 106 -12.15 -3.64 5.60
N ASN A 107 -11.93 -4.75 6.32
CA ASN A 107 -11.49 -6.00 5.67
C ASN A 107 -12.50 -6.59 4.68
N SER A 108 -13.80 -6.33 4.84
CA SER A 108 -14.81 -6.76 3.87
C SER A 108 -14.76 -5.99 2.54
N LEU A 109 -13.95 -4.93 2.45
CA LEU A 109 -13.78 -4.09 1.26
C LEU A 109 -12.40 -4.26 0.60
N VAL A 110 -11.55 -5.16 1.09
CA VAL A 110 -10.18 -5.34 0.59
C VAL A 110 -10.00 -6.77 0.11
N ASP A 111 -9.53 -6.95 -1.12
CA ASP A 111 -9.32 -8.28 -1.71
C ASP A 111 -7.86 -8.71 -1.65
N GLU A 112 -6.94 -7.76 -1.81
CA GLU A 112 -5.52 -8.04 -1.95
C GLU A 112 -4.66 -6.94 -1.34
N VAL A 113 -3.57 -7.34 -0.70
CA VAL A 113 -2.65 -6.43 -0.03
C VAL A 113 -1.22 -6.85 -0.29
N PHE A 114 -0.40 -5.88 -0.70
CA PHE A 114 1.05 -5.96 -0.71
C PHE A 114 1.60 -5.08 0.40
N PHE A 115 2.40 -5.66 1.30
CA PHE A 115 2.96 -4.91 2.43
C PHE A 115 4.46 -5.19 2.56
N GLU A 116 5.25 -4.12 2.63
CA GLU A 116 6.66 -4.20 3.02
C GLU A 116 6.77 -4.25 4.54
N HIS A 117 6.53 -5.43 5.11
CA HIS A 117 6.71 -5.59 6.55
C HIS A 117 8.21 -5.63 6.88
N HIS A 118 8.74 -4.49 7.32
CA HIS A 118 10.11 -4.34 7.80
C HIS A 118 10.40 -5.30 8.96
N ILE A 119 11.05 -6.42 8.65
CA ILE A 119 11.41 -7.48 9.60
C ILE A 119 12.91 -7.71 9.68
N THR A 120 13.37 -8.22 10.82
CA THR A 120 14.74 -8.71 10.98
C THR A 120 14.94 -9.97 10.12
N ALA A 121 15.59 -9.79 8.97
CA ALA A 121 16.02 -10.84 8.07
C ALA A 121 17.45 -10.56 7.60
N ARG A 122 18.34 -11.54 7.68
CA ARG A 122 19.78 -11.37 7.39
C ARG A 122 20.00 -10.88 5.95
N GLU A 123 19.22 -11.40 5.03
CA GLU A 123 19.25 -11.09 3.61
C GLU A 123 18.92 -9.62 3.32
N MET A 124 18.09 -9.02 4.17
CA MET A 124 17.57 -7.67 4.00
C MET A 124 18.27 -6.61 4.87
N GLN A 125 19.19 -6.99 5.76
CA GLN A 125 19.93 -6.03 6.62
C GLN A 125 20.67 -4.92 5.86
N GLN A 126 21.04 -5.15 4.60
CA GLN A 126 21.70 -4.14 3.77
C GLN A 126 20.73 -3.08 3.20
N TYR A 127 19.43 -3.38 3.19
CA TYR A 127 18.38 -2.53 2.66
C TYR A 127 17.53 -1.92 3.78
N TRP A 128 17.28 -2.69 4.83
CA TRP A 128 16.51 -2.31 6.01
C TRP A 128 17.47 -2.19 7.19
N ALA A 129 17.56 -0.99 7.79
CA ALA A 129 18.52 -0.69 8.84
C ALA A 129 18.28 -1.53 10.12
N ASP A 130 17.36 -1.10 11.00
CA ASP A 130 17.00 -1.83 12.22
C ASP A 130 15.48 -2.06 12.24
N PRO A 131 14.99 -3.04 11.47
CA PRO A 131 13.56 -3.28 11.33
C PRO A 131 12.94 -3.80 12.65
N PRO A 132 11.81 -3.25 13.10
CA PRO A 132 11.25 -3.55 14.42
C PRO A 132 10.52 -4.89 14.50
N GLY A 133 10.13 -5.47 13.36
CA GLY A 133 9.41 -6.74 13.29
C GLY A 133 10.34 -7.94 13.20
N ASN A 134 9.80 -9.14 13.41
CA ASN A 134 10.48 -10.39 13.09
C ASN A 134 9.68 -11.20 12.06
N LEU A 135 10.36 -12.15 11.41
CA LEU A 135 9.75 -12.98 10.37
C LEU A 135 8.48 -13.72 10.84
N LYS A 136 8.47 -14.20 12.09
CA LYS A 136 7.31 -14.89 12.65
C LYS A 136 6.09 -13.96 12.71
N ASP A 137 6.27 -12.70 13.05
CA ASP A 137 5.18 -11.72 13.10
C ASP A 137 4.55 -11.50 11.72
N SER A 138 5.35 -11.43 10.65
CA SER A 138 4.84 -11.40 9.26
C SER A 138 4.00 -12.63 8.96
N TYR A 139 4.48 -13.83 9.27
CA TYR A 139 3.73 -15.06 9.02
C TYR A 139 2.39 -15.08 9.77
N VAL A 140 2.39 -14.67 11.03
CA VAL A 140 1.17 -14.61 11.84
C VAL A 140 0.18 -13.59 11.27
N LEU A 141 0.62 -12.36 11.01
CA LEU A 141 -0.23 -11.31 10.45
C LEU A 141 -0.81 -11.72 9.10
N PHE A 142 0.03 -12.21 8.20
CA PHE A 142 -0.38 -12.54 6.83
C PHE A 142 -1.32 -13.74 6.82
N THR A 143 -1.10 -14.72 7.70
CA THR A 143 -2.01 -15.86 7.85
C THR A 143 -3.38 -15.41 8.33
N LYS A 144 -3.45 -14.52 9.33
CA LYS A 144 -4.73 -14.02 9.84
C LYS A 144 -5.50 -13.24 8.78
N LEU A 145 -4.83 -12.38 8.00
CA LEU A 145 -5.48 -11.65 6.90
C LEU A 145 -5.99 -12.60 5.80
N ARG A 146 -5.22 -13.64 5.45
CA ARG A 146 -5.69 -14.67 4.52
C ARG A 146 -6.88 -15.47 5.04
N GLN A 147 -6.96 -15.70 6.34
CA GLN A 147 -8.14 -16.33 6.96
C GLN A 147 -9.40 -15.44 6.86
N LEU A 148 -9.25 -14.13 6.68
CA LEU A 148 -10.34 -13.20 6.39
C LEU A 148 -10.68 -13.12 4.89
N GLY A 149 -10.01 -13.90 4.04
CA GLY A 149 -10.21 -13.88 2.59
C GLY A 149 -9.33 -12.91 1.82
N ILE A 150 -8.45 -12.16 2.49
CA ILE A 150 -7.56 -11.18 1.86
C ILE A 150 -6.33 -11.90 1.30
N ARG A 151 -6.04 -11.74 0.00
CA ARG A 151 -4.79 -12.19 -0.61
C ARG A 151 -3.63 -11.31 -0.12
N MET A 152 -2.88 -11.83 0.85
CA MET A 152 -1.75 -11.11 1.45
C MET A 152 -0.43 -11.48 0.78
N HIS A 153 0.35 -10.49 0.39
CA HIS A 153 1.65 -10.60 -0.27
C HIS A 153 2.70 -9.76 0.45
N SER A 154 3.94 -10.27 0.51
CA SER A 154 5.08 -9.41 0.80
C SER A 154 5.30 -8.49 -0.39
N TRP A 155 5.57 -7.22 -0.14
CA TRP A 155 6.07 -6.34 -1.18
C TRP A 155 7.50 -6.77 -1.57
N PRO A 156 7.82 -6.88 -2.89
CA PRO A 156 9.12 -7.33 -3.39
C PRO A 156 10.18 -6.23 -3.50
#